data_AF-A0A3R7L4B3-F1
#
_entry.id   AF-A0A3R7L4B3-F1
#
_cell.length_a   1.000
_cell.length_b   1.000
_cell.length_c   1.000
_cell.angle_alpha   90.00
_cell.angle_beta   90.00
_cell.angle_gamma   90.00
#
_symmetry.space_group_name_H-M   'P 1'
#
loop_
_entity.id
_entity.type
_entity.pdbx_description
1 polymer ?
#
loop_
_entity_poly.entity_id
_entity_poly.type
_entity_poly.pdbx_seq_one_letter_code
_entity_poly.pdbx_strand_id
1 'polypeptide(L)'
;MFVMEPRLHGHFTKYNSNFGDTYQDDKHFRTPSEVQHRTRMFHLAEAFSHFTLVESGGSMLLCDLRGVNDLFTDPQIHTEDGKGLGLGNMGPAGIEKYVLRHECNEVCRAFGLRPLGGIRPQPDTESRASNFYVRLRAQLQQGLVPLSKPIGEMTEEELVAHAIRVSRVSY
;
A
#
# COMPACT_ATOMS: atom_id res chain seq x y z
N MET A 1 29.76 -2.81 5.54
CA MET A 1 28.90 -1.83 6.24
C MET A 1 27.72 -2.60 6.80
N PHE A 2 27.31 -2.35 8.05
CA PHE A 2 26.18 -3.01 8.68
C PHE A 2 25.14 -1.98 9.10
N VAL A 3 23.88 -2.39 9.12
CA VAL A 3 22.77 -1.62 9.70
C VAL A 3 22.41 -2.26 11.04
N MET A 4 22.09 -1.45 12.04
CA MET A 4 21.66 -1.92 13.36
C MET A 4 20.33 -1.25 13.73
N GLU A 5 19.44 -2.02 14.32
CA GLU A 5 18.15 -1.55 14.83
C GLU A 5 17.87 -2.15 16.22
N PRO A 6 16.96 -1.55 17.01
CA PRO A 6 16.55 -2.12 18.28
C PRO A 6 15.98 -3.53 18.13
N ARG A 7 16.38 -4.46 19.00
CA ARG A 7 15.81 -5.80 19.02
C ARG A 7 14.33 -5.76 19.37
N LEU A 8 13.49 -6.25 18.48
CA LEU A 8 12.07 -6.47 18.73
C LEU A 8 11.88 -7.72 19.60
N HIS A 9 11.11 -7.59 20.69
CA HIS A 9 10.87 -8.67 21.65
C HIS A 9 9.46 -9.25 21.46
N GLY A 10 9.39 -10.50 21.00
CA GLY A 10 8.13 -11.22 20.78
C GLY A 10 8.20 -12.13 19.57
N HIS A 11 7.04 -12.65 19.15
CA HIS A 11 6.95 -13.53 17.98
C HIS A 11 6.97 -12.71 16.69
N PHE A 12 8.00 -12.92 15.88
CA PHE A 12 8.14 -12.26 14.58
C PHE A 12 7.20 -12.91 13.56
N THR A 13 6.35 -12.10 12.95
CA THR A 13 5.35 -12.56 11.98
C THR A 13 5.34 -11.67 10.75
N LYS A 14 4.93 -12.25 9.62
CA LYS A 14 4.82 -11.59 8.32
C LYS A 14 3.34 -11.50 7.94
N TYR A 15 2.91 -10.35 7.42
CA TYR A 15 1.51 -10.05 7.11
C TYR A 15 1.25 -10.10 5.60
N ASN A 16 2.18 -9.60 4.79
CA ASN A 16 2.16 -9.72 3.34
C ASN A 16 3.55 -9.89 2.76
N SER A 17 3.65 -10.32 1.50
CA SER A 17 4.91 -10.48 0.77
C SER A 17 5.15 -9.30 -0.17
N ASN A 18 6.40 -9.17 -0.62
CA ASN A 18 6.75 -8.25 -1.69
C ASN A 18 6.24 -8.69 -3.08
N PHE A 19 5.47 -9.78 -3.19
CA PHE A 19 4.87 -10.21 -4.46
C PHE A 19 3.38 -10.56 -4.32
N GLY A 20 2.68 -9.89 -3.42
CA GLY A 20 1.21 -9.89 -3.32
C GLY A 20 0.60 -11.06 -2.55
N ASP A 21 1.39 -11.93 -1.93
CA ASP A 21 0.84 -12.96 -1.03
C ASP A 21 0.48 -12.36 0.32
N THR A 22 -0.57 -12.89 0.95
CA THR A 22 -1.08 -12.46 2.25
C THR A 22 -0.98 -13.60 3.27
N TYR A 23 -0.75 -13.25 4.53
CA TYR A 23 -0.55 -14.19 5.63
C TYR A 23 -1.43 -13.79 6.82
N GLN A 24 -2.72 -14.08 6.71
CA GLN A 24 -3.71 -13.76 7.73
C GLN A 24 -3.51 -14.60 9.00
N ASP A 25 -3.26 -15.90 8.83
CA ASP A 25 -3.13 -16.86 9.93
C ASP A 25 -1.67 -17.09 10.32
N ASP A 26 -1.42 -17.31 11.61
CA ASP A 26 -0.13 -17.74 12.13
C ASP A 26 -0.34 -18.65 13.35
N LYS A 27 0.17 -19.90 13.25
CA LYS A 27 -0.01 -20.98 14.23
C LYS A 27 0.55 -20.69 15.64
N HIS A 28 1.35 -19.64 15.78
CA HIS A 28 1.92 -19.25 17.08
C HIS A 28 0.93 -18.46 17.94
N PHE A 29 -0.09 -17.84 17.34
CA PHE A 29 -1.17 -17.16 18.06
C PHE A 29 -2.30 -18.16 18.31
N ARG A 30 -2.53 -18.51 19.59
CA ARG A 30 -3.41 -19.64 19.93
C ARG A 30 -4.61 -19.25 20.77
N THR A 31 -4.44 -18.25 21.63
CA THR A 31 -5.56 -17.76 22.44
C THR A 31 -6.49 -16.89 21.58
N PRO A 32 -7.79 -16.82 21.89
CA PRO A 32 -8.72 -15.96 21.16
C PRO A 32 -8.26 -14.49 21.10
N SER A 33 -7.64 -13.98 22.16
CA SER A 33 -7.12 -12.61 22.22
C SER A 33 -5.92 -12.40 21.30
N GLU A 34 -4.98 -13.34 21.27
CA GLU A 34 -3.81 -13.31 20.37
C GLU A 34 -4.23 -13.38 18.91
N VAL A 35 -5.14 -14.29 18.56
CA VAL A 35 -5.68 -14.43 17.21
C VAL A 35 -6.38 -13.13 16.80
N GLN A 36 -7.24 -12.57 17.66
CA GLN A 36 -7.91 -11.30 17.36
C GLN A 36 -6.92 -10.14 17.16
N HIS A 37 -5.87 -10.06 17.99
CA HIS A 37 -4.82 -9.06 17.82
C HIS A 37 -4.08 -9.25 16.48
N ARG A 38 -3.70 -10.49 16.14
CA ARG A 38 -3.04 -10.84 14.87
C ARG A 38 -3.90 -10.48 13.66
N THR A 39 -5.20 -10.77 13.70
CA THR A 39 -6.14 -10.39 12.63
C THR A 39 -6.23 -8.87 12.48
N ARG A 40 -6.31 -8.11 13.59
CA ARG A 40 -6.29 -6.64 13.54
C ARG A 40 -5.01 -6.12 12.91
N MET A 41 -3.85 -6.64 13.30
CA MET A 41 -2.56 -6.24 12.73
C MET A 41 -2.45 -6.62 11.24
N PHE A 42 -3.00 -7.76 10.83
CA PHE A 42 -3.10 -8.14 9.42
C PHE A 42 -3.95 -7.14 8.63
N HIS A 43 -5.14 -6.78 9.12
CA HIS A 43 -5.99 -5.79 8.45
C HIS A 43 -5.32 -4.42 8.34
N LEU A 44 -4.63 -3.98 9.39
CA LEU A 44 -3.85 -2.74 9.40
C LEU A 44 -2.71 -2.78 8.38
N ALA A 45 -1.95 -3.87 8.33
CA ALA A 45 -0.85 -4.02 7.37
C ALA A 45 -1.36 -3.97 5.93
N GLU A 46 -2.40 -4.73 5.60
CA GLU A 46 -3.01 -4.74 4.27
C GLU A 46 -3.57 -3.37 3.87
N ALA A 47 -4.25 -2.70 4.80
CA ALA A 47 -4.80 -1.37 4.55
C ALA A 47 -3.71 -0.30 4.43
N PHE A 48 -2.61 -0.42 5.17
CA PHE A 48 -1.48 0.50 5.08
C PHE A 48 -0.78 0.38 3.73
N SER A 49 -0.52 -0.84 3.25
CA SER A 49 -0.03 -1.07 1.89
C SER A 49 -0.94 -0.42 0.84
N HIS A 50 -2.26 -0.62 0.95
CA HIS A 50 -3.23 -0.03 0.03
C HIS A 50 -3.20 1.50 0.09
N PHE A 51 -3.20 2.06 1.31
CA PHE A 51 -3.09 3.50 1.52
C PHE A 51 -1.85 4.08 0.83
N THR A 52 -0.68 3.45 0.96
CA THR A 52 0.55 3.96 0.31
C THR A 52 0.44 3.98 -1.23
N LEU A 53 -0.26 3.00 -1.81
CA LEU A 53 -0.51 2.97 -3.25
C LEU A 53 -1.46 4.08 -3.69
N VAL A 54 -2.52 4.32 -2.92
CA VAL A 54 -3.50 5.38 -3.20
C VAL A 54 -2.85 6.75 -3.06
N GLU A 55 -2.20 7.00 -1.93
CA GLU A 55 -1.60 8.30 -1.57
C GLU A 55 -0.50 8.70 -2.56
N SER A 56 0.28 7.73 -3.04
CA SER A 56 1.32 7.97 -4.07
C SER A 56 0.77 8.11 -5.50
N GLY A 57 -0.56 8.07 -5.70
CA GLY A 57 -1.17 8.07 -7.02
C GLY A 57 -0.79 6.85 -7.86
N GLY A 58 -0.49 5.73 -7.21
CA GLY A 58 -0.06 4.48 -7.83
C GLY A 58 1.44 4.35 -8.05
N SER A 59 2.24 5.39 -7.79
CA SER A 59 3.67 5.40 -8.13
C SER A 59 4.56 4.59 -7.18
N MET A 60 4.08 4.30 -5.96
CA MET A 60 4.81 3.55 -4.96
C MET A 60 3.90 2.59 -4.18
N LEU A 61 4.45 1.47 -3.74
CA LEU A 61 3.76 0.52 -2.85
C LEU A 61 4.71 0.07 -1.74
N LEU A 62 4.33 0.31 -0.49
CA LEU A 62 4.99 -0.28 0.66
C LEU A 62 4.39 -1.66 0.95
N CYS A 63 5.22 -2.69 1.02
CA CYS A 63 4.84 -4.09 1.18
C CYS A 63 5.87 -4.85 2.00
N ASP A 64 5.76 -6.19 2.03
CA ASP A 64 6.60 -7.06 2.85
C ASP A 64 6.51 -6.76 4.36
N LEU A 65 5.33 -6.32 4.81
CA LEU A 65 5.10 -5.90 6.18
C LEU A 65 5.23 -7.09 7.13
N ARG A 66 6.12 -6.94 8.09
CA ARG A 66 6.50 -7.95 9.08
C ARG A 66 7.07 -7.29 10.33
N GLY A 67 7.07 -8.00 11.43
CA GLY A 67 7.61 -7.51 12.68
C GLY A 67 6.98 -8.20 13.88
N VAL A 68 6.88 -7.48 14.99
CA VAL A 68 6.41 -8.00 16.27
C VAL A 68 5.35 -7.04 16.82
N ASN A 69 4.19 -7.57 17.18
CA ASN A 69 3.03 -6.78 17.64
C ASN A 69 2.70 -5.65 16.66
N ASP A 70 2.78 -4.40 17.12
CA ASP A 70 2.52 -3.15 16.39
C ASP A 70 3.77 -2.52 15.75
N LEU A 71 4.95 -3.14 15.90
CA LEU A 71 6.20 -2.66 15.35
C LEU A 71 6.55 -3.41 14.07
N PHE A 72 6.55 -2.70 12.94
CA PHE A 72 7.03 -3.22 11.66
C PHE A 72 8.52 -2.96 11.47
N THR A 73 9.20 -3.87 10.76
CA THR A 73 10.60 -3.72 10.32
C THR A 73 10.80 -4.34 8.93
N ASP A 74 11.92 -4.01 8.30
CA ASP A 74 12.34 -4.49 6.98
C ASP A 74 11.26 -4.43 5.88
N PRO A 75 10.53 -3.30 5.71
CA PRO A 75 9.57 -3.17 4.62
C PRO A 75 10.29 -3.19 3.26
N GLN A 76 9.56 -3.56 2.22
CA GLN A 76 9.99 -3.38 0.83
C GLN A 76 9.13 -2.29 0.18
N ILE A 77 9.74 -1.53 -0.73
CA ILE A 77 9.02 -0.49 -1.48
C ILE A 77 9.18 -0.76 -2.96
N HIS A 78 8.05 -0.94 -3.65
CA HIS A 78 8.02 -0.97 -5.10
C HIS A 78 7.84 0.42 -5.66
N THR A 79 8.52 0.73 -6.75
CA THR A 79 8.35 1.98 -7.49
C THR A 79 7.87 1.69 -8.90
N GLU A 80 7.10 2.61 -9.48
CA GLU A 80 6.61 2.48 -10.86
C GLU A 80 7.74 2.36 -11.89
N ASP A 81 8.88 3.00 -11.65
CA ASP A 81 10.05 2.89 -12.53
C ASP A 81 10.94 1.67 -12.23
N GLY A 82 10.65 0.93 -11.15
CA GLY A 82 11.42 -0.23 -10.68
C GLY A 82 12.83 0.11 -10.21
N LYS A 83 13.14 1.38 -9.91
CA LYS A 83 14.47 1.82 -9.49
C LYS A 83 14.54 2.18 -8.01
N GLY A 84 15.70 1.91 -7.41
CA GLY A 84 16.02 2.33 -6.05
C GLY A 84 15.30 1.53 -4.96
N LEU A 85 15.43 2.02 -3.72
CA LEU A 85 14.77 1.54 -2.49
C LEU A 85 15.06 0.09 -2.06
N GLY A 86 16.02 -0.58 -2.71
CA GLY A 86 16.59 -1.84 -2.25
C GLY A 86 16.37 -3.01 -3.21
N LEU A 87 17.00 -4.14 -2.89
CA LEU A 87 16.99 -5.35 -3.75
C LEU A 87 15.62 -6.03 -3.83
N GLY A 88 14.70 -5.73 -2.89
CA GLY A 88 13.36 -6.30 -2.87
C GLY A 88 12.32 -5.52 -3.68
N ASN A 89 12.71 -4.42 -4.35
CA ASN A 89 11.87 -3.66 -5.28
C ASN A 89 11.60 -4.51 -6.53
N MET A 90 10.36 -4.99 -6.68
CA MET A 90 9.87 -5.75 -7.84
C MET A 90 9.12 -4.87 -8.84
N GLY A 91 9.16 -3.55 -8.62
CA GLY A 91 8.64 -2.53 -9.52
C GLY A 91 7.18 -2.73 -9.93
N PRO A 92 6.83 -2.43 -11.20
CA PRO A 92 5.49 -2.63 -11.75
C PRO A 92 4.90 -4.02 -11.53
N ALA A 93 5.71 -5.07 -11.62
CA ALA A 93 5.22 -6.44 -11.48
C ALA A 93 4.77 -6.72 -10.04
N GLY A 94 5.50 -6.22 -9.05
CA GLY A 94 5.09 -6.33 -7.64
C GLY A 94 3.81 -5.56 -7.35
N ILE A 95 3.67 -4.35 -7.89
CA ILE A 95 2.46 -3.53 -7.76
C ILE A 95 1.25 -4.21 -8.42
N GLU A 96 1.41 -4.74 -9.63
CA GLU A 96 0.36 -5.48 -10.33
C GLU A 96 -0.09 -6.69 -9.50
N LYS A 97 0.85 -7.47 -8.95
CA LYS A 97 0.53 -8.64 -8.11
C LYS A 97 -0.20 -8.28 -6.84
N TYR A 98 0.17 -7.18 -6.20
CA TYR A 98 -0.55 -6.67 -5.03
C TYR A 98 -1.98 -6.25 -5.41
N VAL A 99 -2.15 -5.42 -6.43
CA VAL A 99 -3.48 -4.95 -6.89
C VAL A 99 -4.41 -6.12 -7.25
N LEU A 100 -3.89 -7.15 -7.90
CA LEU A 100 -4.67 -8.31 -8.30
C LEU A 100 -5.14 -9.20 -7.14
N ARG A 101 -4.44 -9.17 -6.01
CA ARG A 101 -4.68 -10.05 -4.86
C ARG A 101 -5.26 -9.34 -3.65
N HIS A 102 -5.09 -8.03 -3.55
CA HIS A 102 -5.56 -7.28 -2.40
C HIS A 102 -7.08 -7.30 -2.31
N GLU A 103 -7.58 -7.70 -1.14
CA GLU A 103 -8.98 -7.63 -0.78
C GLU A 103 -9.16 -6.57 0.32
N CYS A 104 -10.00 -5.57 0.06
CA CYS A 104 -10.25 -4.53 1.03
C CYS A 104 -10.93 -5.08 2.28
N ASN A 105 -10.37 -4.74 3.44
CA ASN A 105 -10.90 -5.09 4.74
C ASN A 105 -11.65 -3.91 5.40
N GLU A 106 -12.03 -4.05 6.67
CA GLU A 106 -12.70 -2.99 7.44
C GLU A 106 -11.88 -1.71 7.61
N VAL A 107 -10.55 -1.81 7.71
CA VAL A 107 -9.65 -0.67 7.84
C VAL A 107 -9.58 0.10 6.52
N CYS A 108 -9.44 -0.59 5.38
CA CYS A 108 -9.50 0.06 4.06
C CYS A 108 -10.78 0.90 3.90
N ARG A 109 -11.93 0.32 4.30
CA ARG A 109 -13.23 0.99 4.26
C ARG A 109 -13.33 2.17 5.22
N ALA A 110 -12.79 2.04 6.43
CA ALA A 110 -12.76 3.12 7.43
C ALA A 110 -11.93 4.33 6.96
N PHE A 111 -10.88 4.10 6.17
CA PHE A 111 -10.08 5.15 5.53
C PHE A 111 -10.68 5.67 4.21
N GLY A 112 -11.86 5.19 3.80
CA GLY A 112 -12.49 5.58 2.54
C GLY A 112 -11.72 5.13 1.29
N LEU A 113 -10.83 4.13 1.43
CA LEU A 113 -10.03 3.63 0.31
C LEU A 113 -10.94 2.86 -0.65
N ARG A 114 -10.86 3.21 -1.93
CA ARG A 114 -11.62 2.50 -2.95
C ARG A 114 -11.07 1.12 -3.20
N PRO A 115 -11.92 0.08 -3.30
CA PRO A 115 -11.48 -1.25 -3.67
C PRO A 115 -10.68 -1.26 -4.97
N LEU A 116 -9.59 -2.03 -5.00
CA LEU A 116 -8.72 -2.21 -6.18
C LEU A 116 -9.21 -3.30 -7.14
N GLY A 117 -10.28 -4.02 -6.76
CA GLY A 117 -10.89 -5.05 -7.60
C GLY A 117 -11.32 -4.51 -8.96
N GLY A 118 -11.21 -5.34 -10.00
CA GLY A 118 -11.62 -5.01 -11.36
C GLY A 118 -10.51 -4.48 -12.27
N ILE A 119 -9.32 -4.16 -11.73
CA ILE A 119 -8.13 -3.83 -12.52
C ILE A 119 -7.53 -5.14 -13.07
N ARG A 120 -8.18 -5.73 -14.08
CA ARG A 120 -7.66 -6.90 -14.80
C ARG A 120 -6.91 -6.46 -16.06
N PRO A 121 -5.67 -6.94 -16.30
CA PRO A 121 -5.02 -6.74 -17.59
C PRO A 121 -5.78 -7.52 -18.68
N GLN A 122 -6.06 -6.88 -19.82
CA GLN A 122 -6.57 -7.60 -20.99
C GLN A 122 -5.44 -8.43 -21.63
N PRO A 123 -5.77 -9.60 -22.22
CA PRO A 123 -4.77 -10.54 -22.73
C PRO A 123 -4.11 -10.15 -24.06
N ASP A 124 -4.29 -8.94 -24.58
CA ASP A 124 -3.70 -8.51 -25.86
C ASP A 124 -2.41 -7.66 -25.71
N THR A 125 -1.60 -7.79 -26.77
CA THR A 125 -0.17 -7.51 -26.99
C THR A 125 0.45 -6.23 -26.38
N GLU A 126 1.70 -6.38 -25.92
CA GLU A 126 2.80 -5.41 -25.69
C GLU A 126 2.55 -4.10 -24.89
N SER A 127 1.32 -3.69 -24.60
CA SER A 127 1.01 -2.50 -23.79
C SER A 127 0.57 -2.79 -22.34
N ARG A 128 0.84 -4.01 -21.84
CA ARG A 128 0.35 -4.51 -20.53
C ARG A 128 0.57 -3.55 -19.35
N ALA A 129 1.78 -3.01 -19.20
CA ALA A 129 2.10 -2.10 -18.09
C ALA A 129 1.44 -0.72 -18.25
N SER A 130 1.41 -0.19 -19.48
CA SER A 130 0.80 1.11 -19.79
C SER A 130 -0.71 1.08 -19.54
N ASN A 131 -1.41 0.04 -20.00
CA ASN A 131 -2.85 -0.12 -19.79
C ASN A 131 -3.19 -0.35 -18.30
N PHE A 132 -2.35 -1.10 -17.58
CA PHE A 132 -2.50 -1.31 -16.14
C PHE A 132 -2.41 0.00 -15.36
N TYR A 133 -1.35 0.79 -15.54
CA TYR A 133 -1.16 2.04 -14.78
C TYR A 133 -2.18 3.11 -15.15
N VAL A 134 -2.61 3.19 -16.41
CA VAL A 134 -3.70 4.08 -16.83
C VAL A 134 -4.99 3.74 -16.07
N ARG A 135 -5.34 2.46 -16.00
CA ARG A 135 -6.53 1.99 -15.26
C ARG A 135 -6.41 2.19 -13.76
N LEU A 136 -5.26 1.83 -13.20
CA LEU A 136 -4.96 2.01 -11.78
C LEU A 136 -5.11 3.48 -11.40
N ARG A 137 -4.40 4.38 -12.09
CA ARG A 137 -4.48 5.81 -11.82
C ARG A 137 -5.88 6.37 -12.02
N ALA A 138 -6.61 5.97 -13.07
CA ALA A 138 -8.00 6.39 -13.24
C ALA A 138 -8.87 5.98 -12.05
N GLN A 139 -8.69 4.78 -11.51
CA GLN A 139 -9.43 4.28 -10.36
C GLN A 139 -9.00 4.93 -9.03
N LEU A 140 -7.71 5.24 -8.87
CA LEU A 140 -7.21 5.98 -7.71
C LEU A 140 -7.67 7.45 -7.74
N GLN A 141 -7.69 8.08 -8.92
CA GLN A 141 -7.95 9.52 -9.11
C GLN A 141 -9.44 9.92 -9.13
N GLN A 142 -10.40 9.00 -9.25
CA GLN A 142 -11.83 9.34 -9.23
C GLN A 142 -12.28 9.92 -7.85
N GLY A 143 -11.85 11.10 -7.43
CA GLY A 143 -12.09 11.62 -6.08
C GLY A 143 -10.85 12.19 -5.40
N LEU A 144 -9.67 12.04 -6.01
CA LEU A 144 -8.55 12.93 -5.68
C LEU A 144 -8.88 14.30 -6.23
N VAL A 145 -8.85 15.32 -5.37
CA VAL A 145 -8.79 16.70 -5.85
C VAL A 145 -7.47 16.82 -6.62
N PRO A 146 -7.47 17.14 -7.92
CA PRO A 146 -6.22 17.30 -8.65
C PRO A 146 -5.40 18.44 -8.04
N LEU A 147 -4.11 18.22 -7.85
CA LEU A 147 -3.16 19.30 -7.62
C LEU A 147 -3.19 20.21 -8.87
N SER A 148 -3.29 21.53 -8.65
CA SER A 148 -3.31 22.49 -9.76
C SER A 148 -1.95 22.64 -10.45
N LYS A 149 -0.86 22.30 -9.75
CA LYS A 149 0.54 22.29 -10.21
C LYS A 149 1.41 21.48 -9.23
N PRO A 150 2.66 21.13 -9.56
CA PRO A 150 3.55 20.37 -8.67
C PRO A 150 3.72 21.04 -7.29
N ILE A 151 3.82 20.26 -6.22
CA ILE A 151 3.93 20.76 -4.83
C ILE A 151 5.08 21.76 -4.66
N GLY A 152 6.23 21.52 -5.32
CA GLY A 152 7.39 22.44 -5.28
C GLY A 152 7.17 23.78 -5.98
N GLU A 153 6.08 23.94 -6.72
CA GLU A 153 5.67 25.16 -7.42
C GLU A 153 4.43 25.82 -6.80
N MET A 154 3.90 25.25 -5.72
CA MET A 154 2.75 25.78 -5.00
C MET A 154 3.19 26.72 -3.88
N THR A 155 2.40 27.77 -3.70
CA THR A 155 2.48 28.66 -2.54
C THR A 155 1.88 27.98 -1.30
N GLU A 156 2.21 28.48 -0.10
CA GLU A 156 1.62 27.97 1.15
C GLU A 156 0.09 28.09 1.12
N GLU A 157 -0.45 29.17 0.56
CA GLU A 157 -1.89 29.37 0.42
C GLU A 157 -2.53 28.31 -0.48
N GLU A 158 -1.87 27.94 -1.58
CA GLU A 158 -2.35 26.90 -2.50
C GLU A 158 -2.29 25.51 -1.87
N LEU A 159 -1.25 25.23 -1.07
CA LEU A 159 -1.11 23.98 -0.31
C LEU A 159 -2.21 23.86 0.75
N VAL A 160 -2.46 24.93 1.50
CA VAL A 160 -3.54 25.00 2.50
C VAL A 160 -4.91 24.87 1.83
N ALA A 161 -5.15 25.57 0.73
CA ALA A 161 -6.41 25.48 -0.03
C ALA A 161 -6.64 24.10 -0.62
N HIS A 162 -5.58 23.42 -1.07
CA HIS A 162 -5.64 22.03 -1.53
C HIS A 162 -5.97 21.08 -0.37
N ALA A 163 -5.29 21.22 0.78
CA ALA A 163 -5.57 20.44 1.98
C ALA A 163 -7.02 20.61 2.47
N ILE A 164 -7.58 21.83 2.42
CA ILE A 164 -9.00 22.10 2.73
C ILE A 164 -9.94 21.45 1.70
N ARG A 165 -9.55 21.38 0.44
CA ARG A 165 -10.36 20.74 -0.61
C ARG A 165 -10.37 19.23 -0.43
N VAL A 166 -9.21 18.63 -0.15
CA VAL A 166 -9.07 17.21 0.18
C VAL A 166 -9.92 16.87 1.40
N SER A 167 -9.89 17.71 2.46
CA SER A 167 -10.67 17.45 3.67
C SER A 167 -12.19 17.47 3.44
N ARG A 168 -12.69 18.18 2.42
CA ARG A 168 -14.12 18.25 2.08
C ARG A 168 -14.63 17.08 1.23
N VAL A 169 -13.74 16.36 0.56
CA VAL A 169 -14.10 15.19 -0.27
C VAL A 169 -14.13 13.91 0.56
N SER A 170 -13.56 13.93 1.77
CA SER A 170 -13.49 12.79 2.70
C SER A 170 -14.70 12.64 3.64
N TYR A 171 -15.88 13.20 3.32
CA TYR A 171 -17.11 13.09 4.12
C TYR A 171 -18.32 12.59 3.31
#